data_AF-A0A9R1VJD7-F1
#
_entry.id   AF-A0A9R1VJD7-F1
#
_cell.length_a   1.000
_cell.length_b   1.000
_cell.length_c   1.000
_cell.angle_alpha   90.00
_cell.angle_beta   90.00
_cell.angle_gamma   90.00
#
_symmetry.space_group_name_H-M   'P 1'
#
loop_
_entity.id
_entity.type
_entity.pdbx_description
1 polymer ?
#
loop_
_entity_poly.entity_id
_entity_poly.type
_entity_poly.pdbx_seq_one_letter_code
_entity_poly.pdbx_strand_id
1 'polypeptide(L)'
;MFLKYQQLRFLVWELSVAQGAKIRGASTIIGVDTNPEKKEKAKAFGVTDFINPNDINETFQQAIKRLTDGGVEYSFECIGDTEMINTALHSCCDGWGVTVTLGVPKTNPNVACHYGLFMTGRTLKGSLFRGWKPKLDIPR
;
A
#
# COMPACT_ATOMS: atom_id res chain seq x y z
N MET A 1 1.32 18.17 -19.64
CA MET A 1 1.10 17.06 -20.58
C MET A 1 2.10 15.92 -20.31
N PHE A 2 2.06 15.28 -19.13
CA PHE A 2 3.02 14.20 -18.79
C PHE A 2 2.50 13.10 -17.83
N LEU A 3 1.19 13.03 -17.57
CA LEU A 3 0.61 12.04 -16.62
C LEU A 3 -0.30 10.99 -17.28
N LYS A 4 -0.34 10.89 -18.61
CA LYS A 4 -1.37 10.08 -19.26
C LYS A 4 -1.12 8.57 -19.34
N TYR A 5 0.06 8.05 -18.98
CA TYR A 5 0.34 6.61 -19.09
C TYR A 5 1.41 6.11 -18.10
N GLN A 6 1.41 6.56 -16.84
CA GLN A 6 2.17 5.84 -15.82
C GLN A 6 1.34 4.66 -15.32
N GLN A 7 1.87 3.47 -15.58
CA GLN A 7 1.37 2.15 -15.20
C GLN A 7 1.47 2.04 -13.66
N LEU A 8 0.53 2.67 -12.92
CA LEU A 8 0.62 2.81 -11.46
C LEU A 8 0.57 1.44 -10.76
N ARG A 9 1.51 1.23 -9.83
CA ARG A 9 1.66 0.03 -9.02
C ARG A 9 1.26 0.29 -7.57
N PHE A 10 0.42 -0.60 -7.05
CA PHE A 10 -0.18 -0.49 -5.72
C PHE A 10 0.19 -1.69 -4.86
N LEU A 11 0.53 -1.47 -3.60
CA LEU A 11 0.69 -2.51 -2.57
C LEU A 11 -0.43 -2.39 -1.53
N VAL A 12 -1.24 -3.44 -1.36
CA VAL A 12 -2.51 -3.35 -0.61
C VAL A 12 -2.76 -4.59 0.27
N TRP A 13 -3.33 -4.35 1.45
CA TRP A 13 -3.76 -5.39 2.40
C TRP A 13 -5.29 -5.50 2.53
N GLU A 14 -6.05 -4.66 1.82
CA GLU A 14 -7.50 -4.54 1.98
C GLU A 14 -8.21 -4.45 0.61
N LEU A 15 -9.36 -5.13 0.49
CA LEU A 15 -10.07 -5.33 -0.78
C LEU A 15 -10.66 -4.04 -1.36
N SER A 16 -11.17 -3.14 -0.54
CA SER A 16 -11.71 -1.86 -1.03
C SER A 16 -10.61 -0.94 -1.55
N VAL A 17 -9.38 -1.01 -1.01
CA VAL A 17 -8.21 -0.35 -1.59
C VAL A 17 -7.88 -0.95 -2.96
N ALA A 18 -7.82 -2.28 -3.07
CA ALA A 18 -7.58 -2.96 -4.35
C ALA A 18 -8.62 -2.55 -5.43
N GLN A 19 -9.90 -2.54 -5.05
CA GLN A 19 -10.98 -2.12 -5.94
C GLN A 19 -10.86 -0.66 -6.34
N GLY A 20 -10.51 0.22 -5.39
CA GLY A 20 -10.24 1.63 -5.65
C GLY A 20 -9.10 1.80 -6.65
N ALA A 21 -7.98 1.10 -6.46
CA ALA A 21 -6.84 1.14 -7.38
C ALA A 21 -7.24 0.65 -8.79
N LYS A 22 -8.01 -0.45 -8.89
CA LYS A 22 -8.54 -0.96 -10.16
C LYS A 22 -9.40 0.09 -10.88
N ILE A 23 -10.35 0.71 -10.17
CA ILE A 23 -11.22 1.77 -10.72
C ILE A 23 -10.40 2.97 -11.21
N ARG A 24 -9.27 3.26 -10.56
CA ARG A 24 -8.35 4.34 -10.95
C ARG A 24 -7.39 3.96 -12.07
N GLY A 25 -7.50 2.75 -12.63
CA GLY A 25 -6.70 2.29 -13.77
C GLY A 25 -5.30 1.83 -13.38
N ALA A 26 -5.10 1.42 -12.12
CA ALA A 26 -3.87 0.76 -11.71
C ALA A 26 -3.67 -0.51 -12.54
N SER A 27 -2.46 -0.67 -13.06
CA SER A 27 -2.06 -1.79 -13.90
C SER A 27 -1.52 -2.98 -13.12
N THR A 28 -0.98 -2.70 -11.94
CA THR A 28 -0.39 -3.68 -11.04
C THR A 28 -0.90 -3.40 -9.64
N ILE A 29 -1.54 -4.39 -9.04
CA ILE A 29 -2.09 -4.32 -7.70
C ILE A 29 -1.61 -5.57 -6.97
N ILE A 30 -0.63 -5.38 -6.09
CA ILE A 30 0.01 -6.42 -5.31
C ILE A 30 -0.76 -6.57 -4.00
N GLY A 31 -1.52 -7.64 -3.88
CA GLY A 31 -2.19 -8.05 -2.65
C GLY A 31 -1.24 -8.80 -1.73
N VAL A 32 -1.29 -8.50 -0.43
CA VAL A 32 -0.42 -9.11 0.58
C VAL A 32 -1.26 -9.74 1.67
N ASP A 33 -1.14 -11.05 1.87
CA ASP A 33 -1.78 -11.74 2.98
C ASP A 33 -1.09 -13.08 3.27
N THR A 34 -1.09 -13.51 4.52
CA THR A 34 -0.53 -14.82 4.92
C THR A 34 -1.50 -15.96 4.66
N ASN A 35 -2.80 -15.69 4.46
CA ASN A 35 -3.80 -16.70 4.11
C ASN A 35 -3.92 -16.82 2.57
N PRO A 36 -3.44 -17.92 1.96
CA PRO A 36 -3.50 -18.13 0.51
C PRO A 36 -4.93 -18.25 -0.03
N GLU A 37 -5.92 -18.64 0.79
CA GLU A 37 -7.33 -18.78 0.37
C GLU A 37 -7.95 -17.43 -0.03
N LYS A 38 -7.41 -16.31 0.47
CA LYS A 38 -7.88 -14.97 0.11
C LYS A 38 -7.49 -14.56 -1.30
N LYS A 39 -6.55 -15.26 -1.95
CA LYS A 39 -6.03 -14.93 -3.29
C LYS A 39 -7.13 -14.84 -4.33
N GLU A 40 -8.01 -15.83 -4.41
CA GLU A 40 -9.08 -15.86 -5.43
C GLU A 40 -10.09 -14.73 -5.22
N LYS A 41 -10.46 -14.45 -3.95
CA LYS A 41 -11.30 -13.31 -3.63
C LYS A 41 -10.59 -11.99 -3.98
N ALA A 42 -9.31 -11.86 -3.66
CA ALA A 42 -8.54 -10.64 -3.94
C ALA A 42 -8.49 -10.31 -5.44
N LYS A 43 -8.31 -11.33 -6.30
CA LYS A 43 -8.35 -11.17 -7.77
C LYS A 43 -9.66 -10.56 -8.26
N ALA A 44 -10.79 -10.98 -7.70
CA ALA A 44 -12.10 -10.43 -8.08
C ALA A 44 -12.19 -8.91 -7.83
N PHE A 45 -11.50 -8.41 -6.79
CA PHE A 45 -11.41 -6.98 -6.45
C PHE A 45 -10.28 -6.23 -7.16
N GLY A 46 -9.55 -6.89 -8.08
CA GLY A 46 -8.55 -6.25 -8.93
C GLY A 46 -7.10 -6.56 -8.62
N VAL A 47 -6.80 -7.34 -7.59
CA VAL A 47 -5.42 -7.77 -7.32
C VAL A 47 -4.86 -8.55 -8.52
N THR A 48 -3.72 -8.10 -9.05
CA THR A 48 -3.03 -8.71 -10.19
C THR A 48 -2.00 -9.72 -9.73
N ASP A 49 -1.32 -9.43 -8.63
CA ASP A 49 -0.24 -10.21 -8.06
C ASP A 49 -0.52 -10.44 -6.58
N PHE A 50 -0.27 -11.64 -6.08
CA PHE A 50 -0.51 -11.97 -4.67
C PHE A 50 0.76 -12.51 -4.04
N ILE A 51 1.20 -11.89 -2.96
CA ILE A 51 2.38 -12.31 -2.21
C ILE A 51 1.96 -12.72 -0.80
N ASN A 52 2.37 -13.94 -0.44
CA ASN A 52 2.40 -14.37 0.94
C ASN A 52 3.82 -14.15 1.49
N PRO A 53 3.98 -13.32 2.54
CA PRO A 53 5.29 -13.07 3.14
C PRO A 53 5.99 -14.32 3.67
N ASN A 54 5.27 -15.41 3.93
CA ASN A 54 5.84 -16.68 4.39
C ASN A 54 6.47 -17.51 3.26
N ASP A 55 6.17 -17.18 2.01
CA ASP A 55 6.60 -17.95 0.82
C ASP A 55 7.81 -17.33 0.12
N ILE A 56 8.45 -16.31 0.72
CA ILE A 56 9.61 -15.59 0.16
C ILE A 56 10.88 -15.82 0.99
N ASN A 57 12.04 -15.93 0.31
CA ASN A 57 13.36 -16.15 0.92
C ASN A 57 14.20 -14.86 1.03
N GLU A 58 13.56 -13.70 0.95
CA GLU A 58 14.19 -12.37 1.02
C GLU A 58 13.30 -11.45 1.89
N THR A 59 13.78 -10.25 2.24
CA THR A 59 12.88 -9.34 2.97
C THR A 59 11.72 -8.92 2.08
N PHE A 60 10.55 -8.69 2.69
CA PHE A 60 9.35 -8.33 1.94
C PHE A 60 9.57 -7.12 1.01
N GLN A 61 10.30 -6.11 1.48
CA GLN A 61 10.55 -4.88 0.73
C GLN A 61 11.53 -5.12 -0.44
N GLN A 62 12.48 -6.05 -0.29
CA GLN A 62 13.35 -6.48 -1.39
C GLN A 62 12.54 -7.20 -2.47
N ALA A 63 11.66 -8.13 -2.08
CA ALA A 63 10.78 -8.83 -3.01
C ALA A 63 9.90 -7.85 -3.81
N ILE A 64 9.31 -6.85 -3.15
CA ILE A 64 8.52 -5.82 -3.82
C ILE A 64 9.38 -5.01 -4.79
N LYS A 65 10.54 -4.50 -4.37
CA LYS A 65 11.42 -3.72 -5.24
C LYS A 65 11.87 -4.51 -6.47
N ARG A 66 12.18 -5.81 -6.30
CA ARG A 66 12.55 -6.70 -7.42
C ARG A 66 11.38 -6.93 -8.37
N LEU A 67 10.18 -7.18 -7.84
CA LEU A 67 8.97 -7.42 -8.65
C LEU A 67 8.56 -6.17 -9.45
N THR A 68 8.84 -4.98 -8.92
CA THR A 68 8.34 -3.70 -9.43
C THR A 68 9.41 -2.84 -10.08
N ASP A 69 10.64 -3.35 -10.20
CA ASP A 69 11.81 -2.63 -10.72
C ASP A 69 12.05 -1.28 -10.01
N GLY A 70 12.07 -1.31 -8.68
CA GLY A 70 12.43 -0.16 -7.84
C GLY A 70 11.43 0.21 -6.73
N GLY A 71 10.25 -0.40 -6.71
CA GLY A 71 9.22 -0.20 -5.69
C GLY A 71 7.87 0.23 -6.27
N VAL A 72 6.85 0.23 -5.42
CA VAL A 72 5.50 0.70 -5.79
C VAL A 72 5.39 2.22 -5.68
N GLU A 73 4.55 2.84 -6.51
CA GLU A 73 4.24 4.27 -6.38
C GLU A 73 3.35 4.53 -5.16
N TYR A 74 2.47 3.58 -4.83
CA TYR A 74 1.56 3.70 -3.68
C TYR A 74 1.53 2.43 -2.84
N SER A 75 1.67 2.56 -1.53
CA SER A 75 1.44 1.48 -0.56
C SER A 75 0.41 1.86 0.49
N PHE A 76 -0.44 0.90 0.89
CA PHE A 76 -1.57 1.13 1.79
C PHE A 76 -1.56 0.17 2.96
N GLU A 77 -1.06 0.61 4.12
CA GLU A 77 -1.10 -0.20 5.34
C GLU A 77 -2.52 -0.14 5.94
N CYS A 78 -3.16 -1.29 6.12
CA CYS A 78 -4.60 -1.39 6.46
C CYS A 78 -4.87 -2.21 7.74
N ILE A 79 -3.85 -2.58 8.50
CA ILE A 79 -3.96 -3.44 9.68
C ILE A 79 -3.83 -2.61 10.97
N GLY A 80 -2.94 -1.61 11.00
CA GLY A 80 -2.61 -0.80 12.16
C GLY A 80 -1.31 -1.25 12.83
N ASP A 81 -0.45 -1.97 12.11
CA ASP A 81 0.83 -2.44 12.61
C ASP A 81 1.96 -1.47 12.24
N THR A 82 2.66 -0.94 13.24
CA THR A 82 3.70 0.08 13.05
C THR A 82 4.94 -0.41 12.30
N GLU A 83 5.27 -1.70 12.43
CA GLU A 83 6.38 -2.30 11.68
C GLU A 83 5.98 -2.52 10.20
N MET A 84 4.72 -2.86 9.95
CA MET A 84 4.18 -2.94 8.60
C MET A 84 4.14 -1.58 7.91
N ILE A 85 3.93 -0.48 8.64
CA ILE A 85 4.06 0.88 8.09
C ILE A 85 5.47 1.10 7.55
N ASN A 86 6.50 0.74 8.33
CA ASN A 86 7.89 0.88 7.88
C ASN A 86 8.19 -0.02 6.67
N THR A 87 7.67 -1.24 6.68
CA THR A 87 7.74 -2.17 5.53
C THR A 87 7.10 -1.58 4.28
N ALA A 88 5.90 -1.01 4.39
CA ALA A 88 5.19 -0.37 3.29
C ALA A 88 5.95 0.86 2.76
N LEU A 89 6.58 1.65 3.64
CA LEU A 89 7.39 2.81 3.28
C LEU A 89 8.67 2.40 2.54
N HIS A 90 9.38 1.39 3.01
CA HIS A 90 10.56 0.85 2.35
C HIS A 90 10.24 0.17 1.01
N SER A 91 9.01 -0.32 0.82
CA SER A 91 8.56 -0.95 -0.43
C SER A 91 8.21 0.06 -1.53
N CYS A 92 8.03 1.34 -1.18
CA CYS A 92 7.77 2.41 -2.14
C CYS A 92 9.02 2.78 -2.94
N CYS A 93 8.82 3.22 -4.19
CA CYS A 93 9.89 3.72 -5.04
C CYS A 93 10.54 4.98 -4.44
N ASP A 94 11.82 5.19 -4.75
CA ASP A 94 12.49 6.46 -4.48
C ASP A 94 11.85 7.59 -5.31
N GLY A 95 12.01 8.84 -4.87
CA GLY A 95 11.58 10.04 -5.58
C GLY A 95 10.16 10.50 -5.23
N TRP A 96 9.15 9.67 -5.49
CA TRP A 96 7.73 10.09 -5.38
C TRP A 96 6.79 9.07 -4.72
N GLY A 97 7.31 7.97 -4.20
CA GLY A 97 6.49 6.91 -3.60
C GLY A 97 5.70 7.40 -2.37
N VAL A 98 4.44 6.99 -2.26
CA VAL A 98 3.52 7.43 -1.19
C VAL A 98 3.00 6.23 -0.41
N THR A 99 3.22 6.25 0.90
CA THR A 99 2.63 5.31 1.85
C THR A 99 1.48 5.95 2.59
N VAL A 100 0.32 5.29 2.54
CA VAL A 100 -0.90 5.71 3.23
C VAL A 100 -1.21 4.70 4.33
N THR A 101 -1.21 5.15 5.59
CA THR A 101 -1.71 4.33 6.71
C THR A 101 -3.20 4.57 6.92
N LEU A 102 -3.95 3.47 6.97
CA LEU A 102 -5.40 3.41 7.14
C LEU A 102 -5.80 2.56 8.35
N GLY A 103 -4.93 1.64 8.78
CA GLY A 103 -5.18 0.76 9.91
C GLY A 103 -5.27 1.51 11.23
N VAL A 104 -5.99 0.93 12.20
CA VAL A 104 -6.14 1.51 13.54
C VAL A 104 -5.15 0.82 14.48
N PRO A 105 -4.09 1.51 14.92
CA PRO A 105 -3.10 0.93 15.80
C PRO A 105 -3.62 0.73 17.24
N LYS A 106 -2.87 -0.05 18.03
CA LYS A 106 -3.07 -0.19 19.48
C LYS A 106 -2.78 1.14 20.20
N THR A 107 -3.12 1.23 21.50
CA THR A 107 -2.97 2.44 22.32
C THR A 107 -1.53 2.99 22.33
N ASN A 108 -1.39 4.30 22.14
CA ASN A 108 -0.12 5.06 22.11
C ASN A 108 0.98 4.48 21.19
N PRO A 109 0.68 4.29 19.90
CA PRO A 109 1.62 3.73 18.94
C PRO A 109 2.63 4.79 18.49
N ASN A 110 3.87 4.39 18.28
CA ASN A 110 4.90 5.21 17.67
C ASN A 110 5.38 4.58 16.37
N VAL A 111 5.54 5.38 15.33
CA VAL A 111 6.16 4.95 14.07
C VAL A 111 7.56 5.52 14.00
N ALA A 112 8.55 4.64 13.90
CA ALA A 112 9.94 5.00 13.64
C ALA A 112 10.34 4.51 12.24
N CYS A 113 11.06 5.35 11.50
CA CYS A 113 11.54 5.02 10.17
C CYS A 113 12.84 5.77 9.88
N HIS A 114 13.64 5.24 8.96
CA HIS A 114 14.94 5.81 8.64
C HIS A 114 14.79 7.15 7.91
N TYR A 115 15.45 8.21 8.41
CA TYR A 115 15.37 9.57 7.85
C TYR A 115 15.65 9.65 6.35
N GLY A 116 16.59 8.82 5.86
CA GLY A 116 16.94 8.74 4.44
C GLY A 116 15.77 8.39 3.51
N LEU A 117 14.71 7.75 4.01
CA LEU A 117 13.51 7.45 3.22
C LEU A 117 12.78 8.72 2.78
N PHE A 118 12.76 9.74 3.62
CA PHE A 118 12.13 11.02 3.31
C PHE A 118 13.05 11.91 2.48
N MET A 119 14.36 11.89 2.75
CA MET A 119 15.35 12.60 1.92
C MET A 119 15.32 12.16 0.46
N THR A 120 15.04 10.88 0.23
CA THR A 120 14.89 10.31 -1.13
C THR A 120 13.55 10.60 -1.76
N GLY A 121 12.64 11.35 -1.11
CA GLY A 121 11.40 11.85 -1.70
C GLY A 121 10.14 11.04 -1.38
N ARG A 122 10.20 10.01 -0.53
CA ARG A 122 8.99 9.28 -0.11
C ARG A 122 8.11 10.12 0.80
N THR A 123 6.80 9.87 0.74
CA THR A 123 5.80 10.47 1.61
C THR A 123 5.13 9.42 2.49
N LEU A 124 5.08 9.64 3.80
CA LEU A 124 4.20 8.92 4.72
C LEU A 124 3.03 9.82 5.11
N LYS A 125 1.80 9.35 4.91
CA LYS A 125 0.59 10.08 5.31
C LYS A 125 -0.48 9.16 5.87
N GLY A 126 -1.34 9.70 6.73
CA GLY A 126 -2.55 9.02 7.19
C GLY A 126 -3.80 9.44 6.39
N SER A 127 -4.89 8.71 6.59
CA SER A 127 -6.22 9.14 6.17
C SER A 127 -7.30 8.60 7.11
N LEU A 128 -8.09 9.51 7.70
CA LEU A 128 -9.31 9.15 8.44
C LEU A 128 -10.52 9.22 7.50
N PHE A 129 -11.46 8.27 7.62
CA PHE A 129 -12.64 8.15 6.75
C PHE A 129 -12.32 8.23 5.24
N ARG A 130 -11.12 7.81 4.82
CA ARG A 130 -10.65 7.92 3.42
C ARG A 130 -10.78 9.34 2.85
N GLY A 131 -10.71 10.38 3.70
CA GLY A 131 -10.83 11.78 3.33
C GLY A 131 -12.26 12.33 3.29
N TRP A 132 -13.27 11.49 3.57
CA TRP A 132 -14.64 11.96 3.73
C TRP A 132 -14.77 12.83 4.98
N LYS A 133 -15.58 13.87 4.86
CA LYS A 133 -16.01 14.74 5.95
C LYS A 133 -17.35 14.19 6.44
N PRO A 134 -17.40 13.40 7.53
CA PRO A 134 -18.60 12.64 7.89
C PRO A 134 -19.86 13.50 8.03
N LYS A 135 -19.72 14.73 8.53
CA LYS A 135 -20.82 15.69 8.67
C LYS A 135 -21.40 16.21 7.35
N LEU A 136 -20.63 16.17 6.27
CA LEU A 136 -21.01 16.71 4.96
C LEU A 136 -21.34 15.61 3.97
N ASP A 137 -20.60 14.51 4.00
CA ASP A 137 -20.62 13.51 2.92
C ASP A 137 -21.53 12.32 3.22
N ILE A 138 -21.95 12.09 4.47
CA ILE A 138 -22.88 11.00 4.85
C ILE A 138 -24.31 11.54 4.88
N PRO A 139 -25.22 11.07 3.99
CA PRO A 139 -26.63 11.44 4.02
C PRO A 139 -27.30 11.04 5.34
N ARG A 140 -28.24 11.85 5.84
CA ARG A 140 -29.05 11.54 7.01
C ARG A 140 -30.09 10.46 6.71
#